data_AF-A0A964E8V5-F1
#
_entry.id   AF-A0A964E8V5-F1
#
_cell.length_a   1.000
_cell.length_b   1.000
_cell.length_c   1.000
_cell.angle_alpha   90.00
_cell.angle_beta   90.00
_cell.angle_gamma   90.00
#
_symmetry.space_group_name_H-M   'P 1'
#
loop_
_entity.id
_entity.type
_entity.pdbx_description
1 polymer ?
#
loop_
_entity_poly.entity_id
_entity_poly.type
_entity_poly.pdbx_seq_one_letter_code
_entity_poly.pdbx_strand_id
1 'polypeptide(L)'
;MRLKGRSDTGFSAQSDLAGNRLLNRDGSSNIRKVGLRFIDRFHLYHALISMKLVTFLLTTLVIYLGINLLFAAGYVAIGVDSLVDSSIVKVDSQYLRAFFFSSQTLTTLGYGQMSPTGIGANILASIEAFVGLLLFALLTGLLYGRFSRPRAKLLYSDYALISPYKDLGKGLMLRFANPKKTSIINVSAAMLFSY
;
A
#
# COMPACT_ATOMS: atom_id res chain seq x y z
N MET A 1 32.61 -4.19 -26.06
CA MET A 1 32.80 -2.79 -25.63
C MET A 1 31.47 -2.27 -25.11
N ARG A 2 31.31 -2.12 -23.78
CA ARG A 2 30.01 -1.78 -23.15
C ARG A 2 29.91 -0.25 -23.10
N LEU A 3 29.18 0.35 -24.05
CA LEU A 3 28.98 1.80 -24.10
C LEU A 3 28.25 2.26 -22.83
N LYS A 4 28.84 3.23 -22.13
CA LYS A 4 28.29 3.82 -20.92
C LYS A 4 27.12 4.72 -21.33
N GLY A 5 25.88 4.23 -21.14
CA GLY A 5 24.66 4.94 -21.51
C GLY A 5 24.59 6.31 -20.83
N ARG A 6 24.50 7.37 -21.63
CA ARG A 6 24.28 8.74 -21.15
C ARG A 6 22.78 8.91 -20.87
N SER A 7 22.44 9.65 -19.81
CA SER A 7 21.08 9.79 -19.29
C SER A 7 20.19 10.57 -20.26
N ASP A 8 19.29 9.88 -20.95
CA ASP A 8 18.20 10.45 -21.73
C ASP A 8 16.98 10.73 -20.81
N THR A 9 16.33 11.87 -21.04
CA THR A 9 15.15 12.33 -20.30
C THR A 9 13.85 11.66 -20.79
N GLY A 10 13.91 10.91 -21.89
CA GLY A 10 12.75 10.18 -22.45
C GLY A 10 11.81 11.06 -23.27
N PHE A 11 12.23 12.28 -23.61
CA PHE A 11 11.51 13.23 -24.46
C PHE A 11 12.26 13.55 -25.77
N SER A 12 13.42 12.93 -26.02
CA SER A 12 14.14 13.13 -27.28
C SER A 12 13.48 12.37 -28.42
N ALA A 13 13.29 13.04 -29.55
CA ALA A 13 12.83 12.43 -30.81
C ALA A 13 13.91 11.59 -31.50
N GLN A 14 15.15 11.62 -31.00
CA GLN A 14 16.27 10.82 -31.50
C GLN A 14 16.41 9.56 -30.65
N SER A 15 16.02 8.43 -31.23
CA SER A 15 16.03 7.13 -30.58
C SER A 15 17.35 6.38 -30.70
N ASP A 16 18.26 6.82 -31.59
CA ASP A 16 19.63 6.32 -31.73
C ASP A 16 20.51 6.50 -30.47
N LEU A 17 20.06 7.32 -29.51
CA LEU A 17 20.78 7.61 -28.26
C LEU A 17 20.39 6.68 -27.10
N ALA A 18 19.33 5.87 -27.26
CA ALA A 18 18.75 5.04 -26.22
C ALA A 18 19.36 3.63 -26.21
N GLY A 19 20.60 3.50 -25.74
CA GLY A 19 21.26 2.19 -25.58
C GLY A 19 20.61 1.23 -24.56
N ASN A 20 19.47 1.60 -23.95
CA ASN A 20 18.78 0.82 -22.93
C ASN A 20 17.30 0.63 -23.27
N ARG A 21 16.78 -0.58 -23.02
CA ARG A 21 15.38 -0.94 -23.24
C ARG A 21 14.45 -0.04 -22.41
N LEU A 22 13.38 0.48 -23.03
CA LEU A 22 12.32 1.25 -22.35
C LEU A 22 11.49 0.38 -21.39
N LEU A 23 11.33 -0.90 -21.71
CA LEU A 23 10.66 -1.92 -20.91
C LEU A 23 11.61 -3.08 -20.61
N ASN A 24 11.62 -3.50 -19.36
CA ASN A 24 12.33 -4.70 -18.91
C ASN A 24 11.62 -5.97 -19.41
N ARG A 25 12.32 -7.11 -19.41
CA ARG A 25 11.76 -8.41 -19.81
C ARG A 25 10.57 -8.85 -18.94
N ASP A 26 10.49 -8.36 -17.71
CA ASP A 26 9.38 -8.64 -16.78
C ASP A 26 8.16 -7.72 -17.00
N GLY A 27 8.22 -6.82 -17.99
CA GLY A 27 7.16 -5.84 -18.30
C GLY A 27 7.21 -4.57 -17.45
N SER A 28 8.18 -4.43 -16.54
CA SER A 28 8.36 -3.19 -15.79
C SER A 28 8.95 -2.08 -16.66
N SER A 29 8.50 -0.85 -16.47
CA SER A 29 9.06 0.32 -17.18
C SER A 29 10.43 0.67 -16.61
N ASN A 30 11.41 0.83 -17.50
CA ASN A 30 12.77 1.26 -17.17
C ASN A 30 12.92 2.79 -17.24
N ILE A 31 11.89 3.51 -16.76
CA ILE A 31 11.82 4.96 -16.78
C ILE A 31 11.77 5.47 -15.34
N ARG A 32 12.69 6.37 -14.98
CA ARG A 32 12.70 7.05 -13.67
C ARG A 32 12.21 8.48 -13.83
N LYS A 33 11.09 8.81 -13.20
CA LYS A 33 10.59 10.19 -13.12
C LYS A 33 11.44 10.99 -12.12
N VAL A 34 12.19 11.97 -12.60
CA VAL A 34 13.00 12.90 -11.79
C VAL A 34 12.36 14.29 -11.78
N GLY A 35 12.64 15.11 -10.75
CA GLY A 35 12.19 16.52 -10.69
C GLY A 35 10.87 16.81 -9.97
N LEU A 36 10.11 15.80 -9.52
CA LEU A 36 8.89 16.01 -8.72
C LEU A 36 9.25 16.46 -7.29
N ARG A 37 8.46 17.35 -6.68
CA ARG A 37 8.59 17.68 -5.24
C ARG A 37 8.24 16.45 -4.41
N PHE A 38 8.75 16.38 -3.18
CA PHE A 38 8.51 15.24 -2.29
C PHE A 38 7.01 15.02 -2.08
N ILE A 39 6.25 16.07 -1.77
CA ILE A 39 4.80 16.03 -1.52
C ILE A 39 4.02 15.53 -2.75
N ASP A 40 4.40 15.96 -3.96
CA ASP A 40 3.74 15.52 -5.21
C ASP A 40 3.98 14.03 -5.54
N ARG A 41 4.98 13.39 -4.90
CA ARG A 41 5.19 11.94 -4.96
C ARG A 41 4.34 11.15 -3.96
N PHE A 42 3.86 11.77 -2.88
CA PHE A 42 3.12 11.10 -1.81
C PHE A 42 1.62 11.09 -2.05
N HIS A 43 1.18 10.28 -3.02
CA HIS A 43 -0.20 9.83 -3.04
C HIS A 43 -0.38 8.75 -1.96
N LEU A 44 -0.76 9.16 -0.74
CA LEU A 44 -0.95 8.30 0.43
C LEU A 44 -1.70 7.00 0.10
N TYR A 45 -2.82 7.12 -0.62
CA TYR A 45 -3.60 5.97 -1.07
C TYR A 45 -2.77 5.02 -1.95
N HIS A 46 -2.11 5.52 -2.99
CA HIS A 46 -1.27 4.72 -3.89
C HIS A 46 -0.06 4.10 -3.17
N ALA A 47 0.53 4.81 -2.21
CA ALA A 47 1.61 4.29 -1.39
C ALA A 47 1.12 3.11 -0.54
N LEU A 48 0.03 3.28 0.22
CA LEU A 48 -0.52 2.27 1.12
C LEU A 48 -0.95 0.99 0.38
N ILE A 49 -1.51 1.11 -0.82
CA ILE A 49 -1.99 -0.05 -1.60
C ILE A 49 -0.88 -0.74 -2.42
N SER A 50 0.24 -0.06 -2.71
CA SER A 50 1.35 -0.62 -3.50
C SER A 50 2.47 -1.26 -2.67
N MET A 51 2.56 -0.95 -1.36
CA MET A 51 3.54 -1.53 -0.44
C MET A 51 3.47 -3.06 -0.36
N LYS A 52 4.51 -3.72 0.16
CA LYS A 52 4.46 -5.16 0.51
C LYS A 52 3.50 -5.39 1.68
N LEU A 53 2.90 -6.59 1.79
CA LEU A 53 1.91 -6.89 2.83
C LEU A 53 2.47 -6.68 4.25
N VAL A 54 3.69 -7.17 4.52
CA VAL A 54 4.34 -7.01 5.82
C VAL A 54 4.57 -5.53 6.15
N THR A 55 5.07 -4.75 5.18
CA THR A 55 5.27 -3.31 5.35
C THR A 55 3.94 -2.60 5.63
N PHE A 56 2.87 -2.97 4.91
CA PHE A 56 1.54 -2.43 5.17
C PHE A 56 1.05 -2.74 6.60
N LEU A 57 1.18 -4.00 7.05
CA LEU A 57 0.77 -4.40 8.41
C LEU A 57 1.57 -3.65 9.49
N LEU A 58 2.89 -3.51 9.31
CA LEU A 58 3.73 -2.75 10.23
C LEU A 58 3.38 -1.27 10.25
N THR A 59 3.17 -0.65 9.08
CA THR A 59 2.75 0.76 9.00
C THR A 59 1.41 0.97 9.71
N THR A 60 0.44 0.09 9.50
CA THR A 60 -0.85 0.13 10.18
C THR A 60 -0.70 -0.02 11.70
N LEU A 61 0.16 -0.94 12.16
CA LEU A 61 0.46 -1.11 13.57
C LEU A 61 1.08 0.16 14.18
N VAL A 62 2.02 0.80 13.48
CA VAL A 62 2.64 2.06 13.94
C VAL A 62 1.62 3.18 14.03
N ILE A 63 0.73 3.33 13.03
CA ILE A 63 -0.36 4.32 13.06
C ILE A 63 -1.29 4.05 14.25
N TYR A 64 -1.69 2.79 14.44
CA TYR A 64 -2.51 2.36 15.58
C TYR A 64 -1.86 2.72 16.92
N LEU A 65 -0.58 2.37 17.12
CA LEU A 65 0.15 2.70 18.35
C LEU A 65 0.26 4.22 18.55
N GLY A 66 0.53 4.97 17.47
CA GLY A 66 0.63 6.43 17.51
C GLY A 66 -0.69 7.10 17.91
N ILE A 67 -1.81 6.64 17.37
CA ILE A 67 -3.15 7.14 17.74
C ILE A 67 -3.44 6.83 19.21
N ASN A 68 -3.19 5.60 19.67
CA ASN A 68 -3.41 5.24 21.07
C ASN A 68 -2.54 6.06 22.02
N LEU A 69 -1.27 6.31 21.67
CA LEU A 69 -0.38 7.16 22.47
C LEU A 69 -0.89 8.61 22.53
N LEU A 70 -1.44 9.14 21.43
CA LEU A 70 -2.02 10.47 21.38
C LEU A 70 -3.24 10.59 22.31
N PHE A 71 -4.17 9.64 22.24
CA PHE A 71 -5.36 9.63 23.10
C PHE A 71 -5.00 9.35 24.55
N ALA A 72 -4.07 8.44 24.82
CA ALA A 72 -3.52 8.20 26.17
C ALA A 72 -2.96 9.50 26.78
N ALA A 73 -2.19 10.28 26.01
CA ALA A 73 -1.70 11.58 26.47
C ALA A 73 -2.86 12.56 26.76
N GLY A 74 -3.92 12.54 25.95
CA GLY A 74 -5.15 13.31 26.20
C GLY A 74 -5.84 12.92 27.52
N TYR A 75 -5.99 11.63 27.80
CA TYR A 75 -6.54 11.16 29.08
C TYR A 75 -5.68 11.56 30.28
N VAL A 76 -4.35 11.47 30.14
CA VAL A 76 -3.44 11.92 31.20
C VAL A 76 -3.53 13.42 31.42
N ALA A 77 -3.68 14.22 30.36
CA ALA A 77 -3.86 15.66 30.47
C ALA A 77 -5.18 16.07 31.12
N ILE A 78 -6.26 15.31 30.91
CA ILE A 78 -7.56 15.49 31.61
C ILE A 78 -7.45 15.08 33.09
N GLY A 79 -6.52 14.17 33.40
CA GLY A 79 -6.29 13.64 34.74
C GLY A 79 -6.73 12.18 34.81
N VAL A 80 -5.80 11.30 35.21
CA VAL A 80 -6.03 9.84 35.23
C VAL A 80 -6.98 9.41 36.34
N ASP A 81 -7.31 10.30 37.28
CA ASP A 81 -8.42 10.11 38.24
C ASP A 81 -9.78 10.05 37.53
N SER A 82 -9.86 10.55 36.29
CA SER A 82 -11.02 10.43 35.40
C SER A 82 -11.10 9.06 34.69
N LEU A 83 -10.21 8.11 35.02
CA LEU A 83 -10.26 6.74 34.53
C LEU A 83 -10.40 5.79 35.71
N VAL A 84 -11.58 5.18 35.86
CA VAL A 84 -11.80 4.15 36.87
C VAL A 84 -11.31 2.82 36.33
N ASP A 85 -10.46 2.16 37.11
CA ASP A 85 -9.91 0.84 36.81
C ASP A 85 -10.32 -0.13 37.92
N SER A 86 -11.19 -1.07 37.55
CA SER A 86 -11.73 -2.11 38.43
C SER A 86 -10.96 -3.43 38.33
N SER A 87 -9.83 -3.46 37.62
CA SER A 87 -9.04 -4.67 37.44
C SER A 87 -8.40 -5.16 38.76
N ILE A 88 -8.25 -6.48 38.86
CA ILE A 88 -7.64 -7.16 40.02
C ILE A 88 -6.15 -6.82 40.12
N VAL A 89 -5.47 -6.66 38.98
CA VAL A 89 -4.06 -6.27 38.89
C VAL A 89 -3.99 -4.82 38.47
N LYS A 90 -3.71 -3.93 39.43
CA LYS A 90 -3.57 -2.51 39.15
C LYS A 90 -2.29 -2.25 38.37
N VAL A 91 -2.40 -1.47 37.30
CA VAL A 91 -1.24 -0.94 36.58
C VAL A 91 -0.77 0.32 37.32
N ASP A 92 0.44 0.26 37.88
CA ASP A 92 1.03 1.38 38.65
C ASP A 92 1.28 2.62 37.79
N SER A 93 1.58 2.42 36.50
CA SER A 93 1.79 3.53 35.57
C SER A 93 0.47 4.08 35.04
N GLN A 94 0.20 5.33 35.41
CA GLN A 94 -0.93 6.12 34.92
C GLN A 94 -0.99 6.20 33.39
N TYR A 95 0.16 6.34 32.73
CA TYR A 95 0.26 6.38 31.26
C TYR A 95 -0.09 5.03 30.62
N LEU A 96 0.40 3.92 31.18
CA LEU A 96 0.10 2.59 30.65
C LEU A 96 -1.39 2.26 30.81
N ARG A 97 -2.00 2.64 31.94
CA ARG A 97 -3.43 2.51 32.16
C ARG A 97 -4.25 3.28 31.11
N ALA A 98 -3.91 4.54 30.87
CA ALA A 98 -4.54 5.35 29.83
C ALA A 98 -4.34 4.76 28.42
N PHE A 99 -3.15 4.22 28.13
CA PHE A 99 -2.88 3.55 26.85
C PHE A 99 -3.69 2.27 26.66
N PHE A 100 -3.86 1.44 27.70
CA PHE A 100 -4.69 0.25 27.61
C PHE A 100 -6.17 0.58 27.49
N PHE A 101 -6.65 1.63 28.16
CA PHE A 101 -8.01 2.14 27.98
C PHE A 101 -8.24 2.63 26.54
N SER A 102 -7.31 3.44 26.03
CA SER A 102 -7.33 3.96 24.65
C SER A 102 -7.34 2.81 23.63
N SER A 103 -6.45 1.82 23.80
CA SER A 103 -6.40 0.61 22.97
C SER A 103 -7.73 -0.15 22.94
N GLN A 104 -8.38 -0.33 24.10
CA GLN A 104 -9.68 -1.01 24.20
C GLN A 104 -10.81 -0.20 23.57
N THR A 105 -10.77 1.12 23.68
CA THR A 105 -11.77 2.04 23.14
C THR A 105 -11.65 2.15 21.61
N LEU A 106 -10.44 2.36 21.10
CA LEU A 106 -10.15 2.50 19.67
C LEU A 106 -10.46 1.20 18.89
N THR A 107 -10.24 0.04 19.50
CA THR A 107 -10.57 -1.27 18.90
C THR A 107 -12.00 -1.72 19.18
N THR A 108 -12.76 -0.97 19.97
CA THR A 108 -14.10 -1.34 20.46
C THR A 108 -14.14 -2.65 21.26
N LEU A 109 -12.99 -3.12 21.77
CA LEU A 109 -12.92 -4.32 22.61
C LEU A 109 -13.65 -4.12 23.94
N GLY A 110 -13.39 -3.00 24.61
CA GLY A 110 -14.10 -2.54 25.81
C GLY A 110 -14.43 -3.64 26.83
N TYR A 111 -13.43 -4.28 27.45
CA TYR A 111 -13.64 -5.38 28.42
C TYR A 111 -14.47 -5.00 29.65
N GLY A 112 -14.75 -3.70 29.85
CA GLY A 112 -15.56 -3.18 30.95
C GLY A 112 -14.81 -3.00 32.26
N GLN A 113 -13.51 -3.29 32.29
CA GLN A 113 -12.66 -3.11 33.48
C GLN A 113 -12.17 -1.67 33.65
N MET A 114 -12.08 -0.91 32.56
CA MET A 114 -11.66 0.49 32.56
C MET A 114 -12.76 1.35 31.93
N SER A 115 -13.14 2.44 32.59
CA SER A 115 -14.17 3.35 32.10
C SER A 115 -13.84 4.82 32.39
N PRO A 116 -14.24 5.75 31.49
CA PRO A 116 -14.04 7.17 31.69
C PRO A 116 -15.09 7.72 32.65
N THR A 117 -14.67 8.52 33.62
CA THR A 117 -15.52 9.26 34.55
C THR A 117 -15.42 10.75 34.30
N GLY A 118 -16.55 11.45 34.41
CA GLY A 118 -16.62 12.89 34.11
C GLY A 118 -16.79 13.21 32.63
N ILE A 119 -17.25 14.44 32.36
CA ILE A 119 -17.70 14.86 31.03
C ILE A 119 -16.53 14.90 30.03
N GLY A 120 -15.36 15.42 30.45
CA GLY A 120 -14.20 15.56 29.57
C GLY A 120 -13.67 14.22 29.04
N ALA A 121 -13.49 13.24 29.92
CA ALA A 121 -13.03 11.91 29.53
C ALA A 121 -14.06 11.17 28.65
N ASN A 122 -15.37 11.32 28.91
CA ASN A 122 -16.43 10.72 28.10
C ASN A 122 -16.52 11.32 26.68
N ILE A 123 -16.34 12.63 26.54
CA ILE A 123 -16.27 13.28 25.23
C ILE A 123 -15.05 12.76 24.45
N LEU A 124 -13.88 12.69 25.10
CA LEU A 124 -12.67 12.20 24.46
C LEU A 124 -12.81 10.73 24.01
N ALA A 125 -13.39 9.87 24.86
CA ALA A 125 -13.66 8.47 24.54
C ALA A 125 -14.66 8.30 23.39
N SER A 126 -15.68 9.17 23.32
CA SER A 126 -16.64 9.16 22.21
C SER A 126 -15.98 9.51 20.87
N ILE A 127 -15.11 10.54 20.87
CA ILE A 127 -14.32 10.93 19.70
C ILE A 127 -13.36 9.80 19.31
N GLU A 128 -12.68 9.20 20.29
CA GLU A 128 -11.77 8.09 20.07
C GLU A 128 -12.48 6.88 19.42
N ALA A 129 -13.64 6.50 19.94
CA ALA A 129 -14.44 5.41 19.38
C ALA A 129 -14.86 5.69 17.92
N PHE A 130 -15.25 6.93 17.62
CA PHE A 130 -15.57 7.35 16.24
C PHE A 130 -14.35 7.29 15.31
N VAL A 131 -13.19 7.77 15.76
CA VAL A 131 -11.92 7.68 15.02
C VAL A 131 -11.53 6.21 14.78
N GLY A 132 -11.68 5.35 15.79
CA GLY A 132 -11.43 3.92 15.70
C GLY A 132 -12.30 3.25 14.64
N LEU A 133 -13.59 3.58 14.61
CA LEU A 133 -14.53 3.08 13.61
C LEU A 133 -14.13 3.48 12.19
N LEU A 134 -13.78 4.76 11.98
CA LEU A 134 -13.30 5.25 10.67
C LEU A 134 -11.99 4.55 10.25
N LEU A 135 -11.05 4.40 11.18
CA LEU A 135 -9.77 3.73 10.93
C LEU A 135 -10.00 2.27 10.50
N PHE A 136 -10.85 1.52 11.21
CA PHE A 136 -11.18 0.14 10.85
C PHE A 136 -11.84 0.04 9.47
N ALA A 137 -12.77 0.94 9.15
CA ALA A 137 -13.42 0.98 7.84
C ALA A 137 -12.41 1.24 6.71
N LEU A 138 -11.52 2.22 6.89
CA LEU A 138 -10.48 2.56 5.91
C LEU A 138 -9.46 1.43 5.74
N LEU A 139 -9.00 0.82 6.84
CA LEU A 139 -8.04 -0.30 6.79
C LEU A 139 -8.64 -1.51 6.07
N THR A 140 -9.90 -1.83 6.34
CA THR A 140 -10.62 -2.92 5.67
C THR A 140 -10.77 -2.64 4.17
N GLY A 141 -11.17 -1.41 3.81
CA GLY A 141 -11.27 -0.99 2.41
C GLY A 141 -9.93 -1.03 1.67
N LEU A 142 -8.84 -0.62 2.33
CA LEU A 142 -7.48 -0.71 1.78
C LEU A 142 -7.04 -2.17 1.60
N LEU A 143 -7.33 -3.05 2.57
CA LEU A 143 -7.01 -4.46 2.49
C LEU A 143 -7.73 -5.12 1.30
N TYR A 144 -9.02 -4.84 1.14
CA TYR A 144 -9.80 -5.29 -0.01
C TYR A 144 -9.22 -4.75 -1.31
N GLY A 145 -8.93 -3.44 -1.39
CA GLY A 145 -8.31 -2.84 -2.56
C GLY A 145 -6.96 -3.48 -2.93
N ARG A 146 -6.17 -3.94 -1.95
CA ARG A 146 -4.91 -4.66 -2.18
C ARG A 146 -5.13 -6.04 -2.78
N PHE A 147 -6.14 -6.78 -2.32
CA PHE A 147 -6.44 -8.12 -2.83
C PHE A 147 -7.19 -8.12 -4.15
N SER A 148 -8.04 -7.12 -4.39
CA SER A 148 -8.84 -6.98 -5.61
C SER A 148 -8.02 -6.50 -6.80
N ARG A 149 -6.75 -6.10 -6.63
CA ARG A 149 -5.89 -5.69 -7.73
C ARG A 149 -5.52 -6.89 -8.61
N PRO A 150 -5.97 -6.93 -9.88
CA PRO A 150 -5.65 -8.03 -10.77
C PRO A 150 -4.16 -8.02 -11.06
N ARG A 151 -3.46 -9.06 -10.61
CA ARG A 151 -2.09 -9.34 -11.04
C ARG A 151 -2.14 -10.31 -12.22
N ALA A 152 -2.15 -9.75 -13.42
CA ALA A 152 -1.91 -10.51 -14.64
C ALA A 152 -0.45 -10.99 -14.62
N LYS A 153 -0.25 -12.31 -14.58
CA LYS A 153 1.06 -12.92 -14.69
C LYS A 153 1.05 -13.65 -16.01
N LEU A 154 1.57 -13.04 -17.07
CA LEU A 154 1.75 -13.68 -18.37
C LEU A 154 3.16 -14.24 -18.46
N LEU A 155 3.31 -15.41 -19.08
CA LEU A 155 4.60 -15.95 -19.49
C LEU A 155 4.83 -15.59 -20.95
N TYR A 156 6.05 -15.20 -21.31
CA TYR A 156 6.44 -14.83 -22.66
C TYR A 156 7.58 -15.75 -23.14
N SER A 157 7.66 -15.98 -24.46
CA SER A 157 8.84 -16.63 -25.06
C SER A 157 10.07 -15.72 -24.96
N ASP A 158 11.25 -16.32 -24.75
CA ASP A 158 12.51 -15.58 -24.66
C ASP A 158 12.90 -14.89 -25.98
N TYR A 159 12.46 -15.47 -27.10
CA TYR A 159 12.77 -15.03 -28.44
C TYR A 159 11.49 -14.83 -29.25
N ALA A 160 11.53 -13.86 -30.16
CA ALA A 160 10.60 -13.72 -31.27
C ALA A 160 11.15 -14.48 -32.47
N LEU A 161 10.29 -15.09 -33.27
CA LEU A 161 10.68 -15.86 -34.46
C LEU A 161 10.22 -15.12 -35.72
N ILE A 162 11.05 -15.10 -36.75
CA ILE A 162 10.63 -14.73 -38.10
C ILE A 162 10.71 -15.99 -38.95
N SER A 163 9.57 -16.55 -39.35
CA SER A 163 9.50 -17.78 -40.12
C SER A 163 8.37 -17.75 -41.14
N PRO A 164 8.39 -18.62 -42.16
CA PRO A 164 7.25 -18.79 -43.05
C PRO A 164 5.96 -19.03 -42.27
N TYR A 165 4.88 -18.33 -42.65
CA TYR A 165 3.56 -18.42 -42.04
C TYR A 165 2.50 -18.66 -43.11
N LYS A 166 2.05 -19.92 -43.21
CA LYS A 166 1.08 -20.36 -44.23
C LYS A 166 1.52 -19.88 -45.63
N ASP A 167 0.58 -19.47 -46.46
CA ASP A 167 0.83 -18.96 -47.82
C ASP A 167 1.13 -17.45 -47.85
N LEU A 168 1.21 -16.79 -46.69
CA LEU A 168 1.34 -15.33 -46.55
C LEU A 168 2.79 -14.84 -46.48
N GLY A 169 3.77 -15.71 -46.74
CA GLY A 169 5.20 -15.37 -46.68
C GLY A 169 5.79 -15.50 -45.28
N LYS A 170 6.66 -14.58 -44.85
CA LYS A 170 7.29 -14.61 -43.51
C LYS A 170 6.47 -13.82 -42.50
N GLY A 171 6.20 -14.41 -41.34
CA GLY A 171 5.53 -13.75 -40.22
C GLY A 171 6.46 -13.57 -39.02
N LEU A 172 6.32 -12.46 -38.31
CA LEU A 172 6.89 -12.27 -36.98
C LEU A 172 5.96 -12.94 -35.95
N MET A 173 6.47 -13.93 -35.24
CA MET A 173 5.72 -14.73 -34.29
C MET A 173 6.23 -14.53 -32.87
N LEU A 174 5.30 -14.30 -31.95
CA LEU A 174 5.52 -14.16 -30.52
C LEU A 174 4.62 -15.16 -29.81
N ARG A 175 5.13 -15.76 -28.73
CA ARG A 175 4.34 -16.67 -27.90
C ARG A 175 4.19 -16.10 -26.50
N PHE A 176 2.97 -16.13 -25.99
CA PHE A 176 2.68 -15.88 -24.59
C PHE A 176 1.69 -16.92 -24.08
N ALA A 177 1.66 -17.11 -22.77
CA ALA A 177 0.76 -18.05 -22.12
C ALA A 177 0.24 -17.49 -20.79
N ASN A 178 -0.98 -17.85 -20.45
CA ASN A 178 -1.54 -17.64 -19.11
C ASN A 178 -1.21 -18.87 -18.24
N PRO A 179 -0.35 -18.73 -17.22
CA PRO A 179 -0.03 -19.83 -16.30
C PRO A 179 -1.16 -20.15 -15.31
N LYS A 180 -2.20 -19.32 -15.21
CA LYS A 180 -3.33 -19.53 -14.29
C LYS A 180 -4.41 -20.40 -14.95
N LYS A 181 -5.12 -21.19 -14.14
CA LYS A 181 -6.28 -21.99 -14.57
C LYS A 181 -7.49 -21.14 -14.99
N THR A 182 -7.52 -19.87 -14.60
CA THR A 182 -8.61 -18.95 -14.92
C THR A 182 -8.43 -18.36 -16.32
N SER A 183 -9.48 -18.34 -17.14
CA SER A 183 -9.45 -17.72 -18.47
C SER A 183 -9.33 -16.19 -18.38
N ILE A 184 -8.61 -15.59 -19.34
CA ILE A 184 -8.54 -14.14 -19.52
C ILE A 184 -9.62 -13.77 -20.54
N ILE A 185 -10.52 -12.87 -20.17
CA ILE A 185 -11.59 -12.34 -21.04
C ILE A 185 -11.17 -11.01 -21.66
N ASN A 186 -11.74 -10.67 -22.83
CA ASN A 186 -11.48 -9.40 -23.53
C ASN A 186 -10.00 -9.10 -23.80
N VAL A 187 -9.27 -10.10 -24.30
CA VAL A 187 -7.85 -9.97 -24.63
C VAL A 187 -7.68 -9.15 -25.92
N SER A 188 -6.89 -8.08 -25.85
CA SER A 188 -6.41 -7.32 -27.00
C SER A 188 -4.88 -7.25 -26.95
N ALA A 189 -4.23 -7.33 -28.11
CA ALA A 189 -2.79 -7.26 -28.24
C ALA A 189 -2.42 -6.12 -29.20
N ALA A 190 -1.50 -5.26 -28.76
CA ALA A 190 -0.92 -4.19 -29.56
C ALA A 190 0.61 -4.33 -29.55
N MET A 191 1.22 -4.10 -30.70
CA MET A 191 2.68 -4.12 -30.85
C MET A 191 3.17 -2.71 -31.15
N LEU A 192 4.12 -2.24 -30.35
CA LEU A 192 4.82 -0.98 -30.57
C LEU A 192 6.26 -1.31 -30.93
N PHE A 193 6.69 -0.77 -32.06
CA PHE A 193 8.07 -0.85 -32.51
C PHE A 193 8.76 0.49 -32.27
N SER A 194 9.87 0.46 -31.54
CA SER A 194 10.77 1.61 -31.34
C SER A 194 12.12 1.19 -31.88
N TYR A 195 12.63 1.92 -32.88
CA TYR A 195 14.00 1.82 -33.38
C TYR A 195 14.89 2.72 -32.56
#